data_AF-A0A1E4HCR4-F1
#
_entry.id   AF-A0A1E4HCR4-F1
#
_cell.length_a   1.000
_cell.length_b   1.000
_cell.length_c   1.000
_cell.angle_alpha   90.00
_cell.angle_beta   90.00
_cell.angle_gamma   90.00
#
_symmetry.space_group_name_H-M   'P 1'
#
loop_
_entity.id
_entity.type
_entity.pdbx_description
1 polymer ?
#
loop_
_entity_poly.entity_id
_entity_poly.type
_entity_poly.pdbx_seq_one_letter_code
_entity_poly.pdbx_strand_id
1 'polypeptide(L)'
;MAYADFRTALLVDGWRPVVDLKCKANVVGGAYKELCAKGLDSCKACDELPELGACSGDAVCLMHFQDAATHRQLDVSTYGDLGDRNVHGVDSQLGVTGWTVSSTALH
;
A
#
# COMPACT_ATOMS: atom_id res chain seq x y z
N MET A 1 4.51 -12.75 -6.73
CA MET A 1 5.12 -12.69 -5.39
C MET A 1 4.06 -12.15 -4.45
N ALA A 2 3.87 -12.75 -3.27
CA ALA A 2 2.95 -12.21 -2.28
C ALA A 2 3.44 -10.83 -1.81
N TYR A 3 2.51 -9.92 -1.60
CA TYR A 3 2.83 -8.57 -1.13
C TYR A 3 3.52 -8.59 0.24
N ALA A 4 3.10 -9.46 1.17
CA ALA A 4 3.71 -9.55 2.50
C ALA A 4 5.21 -9.92 2.45
N ASP A 5 5.59 -10.83 1.55
CA ASP A 5 6.99 -11.19 1.31
C ASP A 5 7.79 -10.01 0.75
N PHE A 6 7.24 -9.34 -0.27
CA PHE A 6 7.87 -8.18 -0.89
C PHE A 6 8.07 -7.03 0.10
N ARG A 7 7.02 -6.71 0.86
CA ARG A 7 7.05 -5.70 1.92
C ARG A 7 8.12 -6.02 2.95
N THR A 8 8.22 -7.26 3.40
CA THR A 8 9.24 -7.69 4.37
C THR A 8 10.64 -7.44 3.82
N ALA A 9 10.90 -7.81 2.56
CA ALA A 9 12.19 -7.56 1.92
C ALA A 9 12.53 -6.07 1.83
N LEU A 10 11.57 -5.23 1.45
CA LEU A 10 11.75 -3.77 1.39
C LEU A 10 12.11 -3.15 2.75
N LEU A 11 11.38 -3.54 3.80
CA LEU A 11 11.62 -3.03 5.15
C LEU A 11 13.01 -3.43 5.67
N VAL A 12 13.48 -4.64 5.35
CA VAL A 12 14.84 -5.10 5.68
C VAL A 12 15.90 -4.34 4.91
N ASP A 13 15.63 -3.98 3.64
CA ASP A 13 16.52 -3.20 2.78
C ASP A 13 16.52 -1.69 3.10
N GLY A 14 15.75 -1.26 4.10
CA GLY A 14 15.76 0.12 4.61
C GLY A 14 14.77 1.07 3.93
N TRP A 15 13.89 0.55 3.09
CA TRP A 15 12.73 1.28 2.59
C TRP A 15 11.72 1.49 3.71
N ARG A 16 11.06 2.65 3.73
CA ARG A 16 10.07 3.01 4.73
C ARG A 16 8.71 3.26 4.08
N PRO A 17 7.61 2.81 4.69
CA PRO A 17 6.27 3.16 4.25
C PRO A 17 6.06 4.67 4.22
N VAL A 18 5.42 5.18 3.17
CA VAL A 18 5.03 6.59 3.07
C VAL A 18 3.55 6.71 3.38
N VAL A 19 3.22 7.43 4.47
CA VAL A 19 1.83 7.68 4.90
C VAL A 19 1.09 8.53 3.88
N ASP A 20 0.04 7.99 3.26
CA ASP A 20 -0.91 8.77 2.48
C ASP A 20 -2.11 9.23 3.33
N LEU A 21 -2.16 10.52 3.65
CA LEU A 21 -3.27 11.15 4.39
C LEU A 21 -4.61 11.09 3.63
N LYS A 22 -4.58 10.80 2.33
CA LYS A 22 -5.76 10.62 1.48
C LYS A 22 -6.15 9.16 1.28
N CYS A 23 -5.43 8.19 1.86
CA CYS A 23 -5.73 6.76 1.68
C CYS A 23 -7.22 6.43 1.86
N LYS A 24 -7.83 6.87 2.97
CA LYS A 24 -9.24 6.57 3.26
C LYS A 24 -10.17 7.13 2.17
N ALA A 25 -9.89 8.34 1.67
CA ALA A 25 -10.65 8.92 0.57
C ALA A 25 -10.43 8.18 -0.76
N ASN A 26 -9.21 7.70 -1.02
CA ASN A 26 -8.84 7.00 -2.24
C ASN A 26 -9.34 5.55 -2.27
N VAL A 27 -9.39 4.87 -1.13
CA VAL A 27 -9.80 3.46 -0.99
C VAL A 27 -11.31 3.32 -0.80
N VAL A 28 -11.93 4.20 0.00
CA VAL A 28 -13.35 4.12 0.36
C VAL A 28 -14.21 5.06 -0.49
N GLY A 29 -13.60 6.08 -1.10
CA GLY A 29 -14.29 7.07 -1.92
C GLY A 29 -14.81 8.28 -1.13
N GLY A 30 -15.63 9.11 -1.77
CA GLY A 30 -16.07 10.41 -1.22
C GLY A 30 -16.85 10.34 0.10
N ALA A 31 -17.48 9.19 0.41
CA ALA A 31 -18.23 8.96 1.64
C ALA A 31 -17.37 8.40 2.80
N TYR A 32 -16.04 8.36 2.67
CA TYR A 32 -15.16 7.69 3.63
C TYR A 32 -15.36 8.14 5.08
N LYS A 33 -15.68 9.42 5.34
CA LYS A 33 -15.86 9.92 6.70
C LYS A 33 -17.00 9.20 7.43
N GLU A 34 -18.13 9.03 6.76
CA GLU A 34 -19.29 8.34 7.34
C GLU A 34 -19.06 6.83 7.43
N LEU A 35 -18.50 6.23 6.37
CA LEU A 35 -18.27 4.79 6.29
C LEU A 35 -17.18 4.32 7.27
N CYS A 36 -16.10 5.09 7.44
CA CYS A 36 -15.07 4.79 8.41
C CYS A 36 -15.54 4.98 9.86
N ALA A 37 -16.42 5.96 10.12
CA ALA A 37 -17.04 6.10 11.44
C ALA A 37 -17.91 4.88 11.82
N LYS A 38 -18.43 4.16 10.81
CA LYS A 38 -19.19 2.90 10.98
C LYS A 38 -18.30 1.65 11.08
N GLY A 39 -16.96 1.81 11.02
CA GLY A 39 -16.02 0.71 11.21
C GLY A 39 -15.77 -0.16 9.97
N LEU A 40 -15.96 0.37 8.77
CA LEU A 40 -15.67 -0.34 7.51
C LEU A 40 -14.21 -0.83 7.48
N ASP A 41 -13.99 -2.11 7.16
CA ASP A 41 -12.66 -2.72 7.22
C ASP A 41 -11.65 -2.10 6.25
N SER A 42 -12.08 -1.61 5.09
CA SER A 42 -11.23 -0.89 4.14
C SER A 42 -10.60 0.38 4.75
N CYS A 43 -11.21 0.96 5.79
CA CYS A 43 -10.62 2.08 6.52
C CYS A 43 -9.48 1.65 7.44
N LYS A 44 -9.58 0.44 8.04
CA LYS A 44 -8.54 -0.14 8.88
C LYS A 44 -7.31 -0.49 8.06
N ALA A 45 -7.50 -0.91 6.81
CA ALA A 45 -6.39 -1.18 5.90
C ALA A 45 -5.46 0.04 5.74
N CYS A 46 -6.02 1.26 5.65
CA CYS A 46 -5.22 2.50 5.63
C CYS A 46 -4.48 2.81 6.93
N ASP A 47 -4.97 2.32 8.07
CA ASP A 47 -4.32 2.51 9.37
C ASP A 47 -3.22 1.46 9.61
N GLU A 48 -3.36 0.27 9.02
CA GLU A 48 -2.44 -0.86 9.16
C GLU A 48 -1.35 -0.92 8.08
N LEU A 49 -1.62 -0.36 6.91
CA LEU A 49 -0.67 -0.22 5.79
C LEU A 49 -0.43 1.27 5.54
N PRO A 50 0.51 1.90 6.27
CA PRO A 50 0.86 3.30 6.05
C PRO A 50 1.21 3.60 4.59
N GLU A 51 1.84 2.66 3.90
CA GLU A 51 2.22 2.76 2.48
C GLU A 51 1.04 2.75 1.50
N LEU A 52 -0.17 2.36 1.92
CA LEU A 52 -1.31 2.24 1.03
C LEU A 52 -1.78 3.63 0.58
N GLY A 53 -1.66 3.91 -0.72
CA GLY A 53 -2.11 5.16 -1.33
C GLY A 53 -3.53 5.09 -1.85
N ALA A 54 -3.83 4.05 -2.64
CA ALA A 54 -5.13 3.87 -3.27
C ALA A 54 -5.42 2.40 -3.56
N CYS A 55 -6.71 2.04 -3.61
CA CYS A 55 -7.17 0.77 -4.16
C CYS A 55 -8.38 1.04 -5.07
N SER A 56 -8.40 0.46 -6.26
CA SER A 56 -9.54 0.51 -7.16
C SER A 56 -10.58 -0.57 -6.79
N GLY A 57 -11.80 -0.42 -7.30
CA GLY A 57 -12.83 -1.47 -7.21
C GLY A 57 -12.47 -2.75 -7.97
N ASP A 58 -11.47 -2.70 -8.85
CA ASP A 58 -10.96 -3.84 -9.62
C ASP A 58 -9.81 -4.57 -8.90
N ALA A 59 -9.68 -4.36 -7.58
CA ALA A 59 -8.66 -5.00 -6.73
C ALA A 59 -7.21 -4.63 -7.07
N VAL A 60 -6.96 -3.51 -7.76
CA VAL A 60 -5.61 -2.97 -7.97
C VAL A 60 -5.30 -1.97 -6.86
N CYS A 61 -4.19 -2.13 -6.17
CA CYS A 61 -3.75 -1.16 -5.16
C CYS A 61 -2.37 -0.59 -5.48
N LEU A 62 -2.13 0.64 -5.01
CA LEU A 62 -0.86 1.34 -5.10
C LEU A 62 -0.29 1.52 -3.70
N MET A 63 0.97 1.14 -3.54
CA MET A 63 1.73 1.26 -2.30
C MET A 63 2.97 2.13 -2.52
N HIS A 64 3.31 2.95 -1.54
CA HIS A 64 4.39 3.94 -1.62
C HIS A 64 5.43 3.72 -0.53
N PHE A 65 6.68 3.61 -0.95
CA PHE A 65 7.84 3.51 -0.06
C PHE A 65 8.87 4.57 -0.41
N GLN A 66 9.71 4.92 0.57
CA GLN A 66 10.84 5.79 0.38
C GLN A 66 12.12 5.17 0.95
N ASP A 67 13.19 5.21 0.18
CA ASP A 67 14.53 4.82 0.61
C ASP A 67 15.05 5.85 1.63
N ALA A 68 15.35 5.40 2.84
CA ALA A 68 15.73 6.30 3.93
C ALA A 68 17.09 6.98 3.73
N ALA A 69 17.97 6.43 2.88
CA ALA A 69 19.32 6.94 2.65
C ALA A 69 19.39 7.87 1.45
N THR A 70 18.64 7.56 0.39
CA THR A 70 18.72 8.26 -0.90
C THR A 70 17.49 9.10 -1.21
N HIS A 71 16.44 9.01 -0.39
CA HIS A 71 15.15 9.66 -0.59
C HIS A 71 14.45 9.28 -1.92
N ARG A 72 14.86 8.20 -2.58
CA ARG A 72 14.16 7.69 -3.77
C ARG A 72 12.79 7.18 -3.38
N GLN A 73 11.81 7.37 -4.25
CA GLN A 73 10.46 6.86 -4.10
C GLN A 73 10.32 5.54 -4.85
N LEU A 74 9.64 4.58 -4.24
CA LEU A 74 9.26 3.31 -4.83
C LEU A 74 7.74 3.20 -4.80
N ASP A 75 7.16 3.14 -5.99
CA ASP A 75 5.73 2.91 -6.18
C ASP A 75 5.51 1.46 -6.60
N VAL A 76 4.58 0.80 -5.93
CA VAL A 76 4.33 -0.64 -6.08
C VAL A 76 2.87 -0.83 -6.45
N SER A 77 2.63 -1.56 -7.52
CA SER A 77 1.29 -1.99 -7.93
C SER A 77 1.04 -3.41 -7.43
N THR A 78 -0.12 -3.64 -6.83
CA THR A 78 -0.59 -4.96 -6.43
C THR A 78 -1.93 -5.27 -7.09
N TYR A 79 -2.28 -6.56 -7.13
CA TYR A 79 -3.59 -7.03 -7.55
C TYR A 79 -4.09 -8.14 -6.62
N GLY A 80 -5.39 -8.09 -6.30
CA GLY A 80 -6.10 -9.12 -5.52
C GLY A 80 -6.58 -8.64 -4.16
N ASP A 81 -6.79 -9.58 -3.23
CA ASP A 81 -7.49 -9.28 -1.97
C ASP A 81 -6.58 -8.55 -0.96
N LEU A 82 -6.89 -7.28 -0.66
CA LEU A 82 -6.20 -6.49 0.35
C LEU A 82 -6.32 -7.10 1.77
N GLY A 83 -7.29 -7.97 2.00
CA GLY A 83 -7.39 -8.80 3.21
C GLY A 83 -6.12 -9.62 3.48
N ASP A 84 -5.46 -10.07 2.41
CA ASP A 84 -4.26 -10.91 2.45
C ASP A 84 -2.95 -10.13 2.58
N ARG A 85 -3.01 -8.85 2.96
CA ARG A 85 -1.84 -7.97 3.16
C ARG A 85 -0.72 -8.51 4.05
N ASN A 86 -1.05 -9.45 4.95
CA ASN A 86 -0.11 -10.12 5.85
C ASN A 86 0.07 -11.63 5.54
N VAL A 87 -0.53 -12.13 4.47
CA VAL A 87 -0.42 -13.53 4.05
C VAL A 87 0.80 -13.66 3.14
N HIS A 88 1.65 -14.66 3.42
CA HIS A 88 2.91 -14.90 2.74
C HIS A 88 2.82 -16.09 1.77
N GLY A 89 3.77 -16.18 0.84
CA GLY A 89 3.92 -17.34 -0.02
C GLY A 89 2.76 -17.55 -1.00
N VAL A 90 2.50 -18.81 -1.33
CA VAL A 90 1.53 -19.21 -2.37
C VAL A 90 0.08 -19.06 -1.95
N ASP A 91 -0.18 -18.91 -0.65
CA ASP A 91 -1.54 -18.80 -0.09
C ASP A 91 -2.09 -17.37 -0.20
N SER A 92 -1.23 -16.38 -0.48
CA SER A 92 -1.63 -14.98 -0.60
C SER A 92 -2.35 -14.70 -1.91
N GLN A 93 -3.52 -14.11 -1.82
CA GLN A 93 -4.26 -13.57 -2.96
C GLN A 93 -3.85 -12.14 -3.32
N LEU A 94 -2.97 -11.50 -2.54
CA LEU A 94 -2.44 -10.16 -2.84
C LEU A 94 -1.06 -10.25 -3.49
N GLY A 95 -1.03 -10.16 -4.81
CA GLY A 95 0.21 -10.27 -5.59
C GLY A 95 0.79 -8.90 -5.95
N VAL A 96 2.12 -8.75 -5.87
CA VAL A 96 2.82 -7.63 -6.54
C VAL A 96 2.80 -7.87 -8.04
N THR A 97 2.33 -6.89 -8.80
CA THR A 97 2.23 -6.94 -10.27
C THR A 97 3.29 -6.09 -10.96
N GLY A 98 3.85 -5.11 -10.27
CA GLY A 98 4.97 -4.30 -10.77
C GLY A 98 5.41 -3.26 -9.75
N TRP A 99 6.56 -2.64 -10.00
CA TRP A 99 7.05 -1.53 -9.19
C TRP A 99 7.98 -0.63 -10.01
N THR A 100 8.08 0.64 -9.61
CA THR A 100 8.95 1.63 -10.24
C THR A 100 9.68 2.45 -9.19
N VAL A 101 10.98 2.66 -9.39
CA VAL A 101 11.79 3.56 -8.55
C VAL A 101 11.99 4.88 -9.27
N SER A 102 11.71 5.98 -8.58
CA SER A 102 11.96 7.34 -9.07
C SER A 102 12.80 8.14 -8.07
N SER A 103 13.57 9.11 -8.56
CA SER A 103 14.21 10.09 -7.69
C SER A 103 13.20 11.15 -7.30
N THR A 104 13.00 11.39 -6.00
CA THR A 104 12.27 12.57 -5.56
C THR A 104 13.11 13.80 -5.94
N ALA A 105 12.60 14.63 -6.86
CA ALA A 105 13.25 15.89 -7.16
C ALA A 105 13.20 16.76 -5.91
N LEU A 106 14.37 17.15 -5.39
CA LEU A 106 14.48 18.20 -4.36
C LEU A 106 13.87 19.48 -4.95
N HIS A 107 12.70 19.87 -4.45
CA HIS A 107 12.12 21.21 -4.65
C HIS A 107 12.35 22.05 -3.40
#